data_AF-A0A851ILI8-F1
#
_entry.id   AF-A0A851ILI8-F1
#
_cell.length_a   1.000
_cell.length_b   1.000
_cell.length_c   1.000
_cell.angle_alpha   90.00
_cell.angle_beta   90.00
_cell.angle_gamma   90.00
#
_symmetry.space_group_name_H-M   'P 1'
#
loop_
_entity.id
_entity.type
_entity.pdbx_description
1 polymer ?
#
loop_
_entity_poly.entity_id
_entity_poly.type
_entity_poly.pdbx_seq_one_letter_code
_entity_poly.pdbx_strand_id
1 'polypeptide(L)'
;MASSKEYLNFVLEQLSEVENVRYRAMMGEYILYYREKVIGGIYDDRFLVKAVKSAKELMPNALHEIPYEGAKEMLLVDDVENKEFLKNLFEAMYDELPVLKKKKKQ
;
A
#
# COMPACT_ATOMS: atom_id res chain seq x y z
N MET A 1 -15.18 9.42 1.84
CA MET A 1 -15.64 9.12 0.47
C MET A 1 -15.21 7.70 0.14
N ALA A 2 -15.94 6.98 -0.73
CA ALA A 2 -15.49 5.64 -1.15
C ALA A 2 -14.41 5.81 -2.22
N SER A 3 -13.37 4.97 -2.18
CA SER A 3 -12.31 5.00 -3.20
C SER A 3 -12.89 4.58 -4.55
N SER A 4 -12.52 5.31 -5.60
CA SER A 4 -12.99 5.04 -6.95
C SER A 4 -12.24 3.85 -7.55
N LYS A 5 -12.97 3.00 -8.27
CA LYS A 5 -12.37 1.86 -8.97
C LYS A 5 -11.37 2.30 -10.05
N GLU A 6 -11.55 3.50 -10.60
CA GLU A 6 -10.61 4.13 -11.53
C GLU A 6 -9.24 4.37 -10.89
N TYR A 7 -9.19 4.96 -9.69
CA TYR A 7 -7.94 5.19 -8.99
C TYR A 7 -7.26 3.87 -8.60
N LEU A 8 -8.04 2.86 -8.18
CA LEU A 8 -7.49 1.51 -7.98
C LEU A 8 -6.80 1.00 -9.24
N ASN A 9 -7.48 1.05 -10.38
CA ASN A 9 -6.92 0.57 -11.65
C ASN A 9 -5.65 1.35 -12.03
N PHE A 10 -5.64 2.67 -11.81
CA PHE A 10 -4.46 3.50 -12.01
C PHE A 10 -3.28 3.01 -11.15
N VAL A 11 -3.46 2.85 -9.84
CA VAL A 11 -2.41 2.35 -8.94
C VAL A 11 -1.95 0.95 -9.34
N LEU A 12 -2.86 0.06 -9.73
CA LEU A 12 -2.52 -1.29 -10.19
C LEU A 12 -1.71 -1.26 -11.50
N GLU A 13 -2.00 -0.33 -12.40
CA GLU A 13 -1.24 -0.15 -13.64
C GLU A 13 0.18 0.34 -13.36
N GLN A 14 0.35 1.25 -12.40
CA GLN A 14 1.69 1.69 -11.95
C GLN A 14 2.45 0.55 -11.27
N LEU A 15 1.75 -0.27 -10.50
CA LEU A 15 2.32 -1.45 -9.85
C LEU A 15 2.47 -2.67 -10.77
N SER A 16 2.18 -2.54 -12.07
CA SER A 16 2.31 -3.64 -13.04
C SER A 16 3.76 -4.15 -13.16
N GLU A 17 4.75 -3.27 -12.92
CA GLU A 17 6.18 -3.65 -12.87
C GLU A 17 6.58 -4.34 -11.56
N VAL A 18 5.71 -4.30 -10.54
CA VAL A 18 5.94 -4.91 -9.24
C VAL A 18 5.28 -6.29 -9.22
N GLU A 19 6.09 -7.33 -9.34
CA GLU A 19 5.59 -8.71 -9.34
C GLU A 19 4.94 -9.10 -8.00
N ASN A 20 3.89 -9.92 -8.03
CA ASN A 20 3.19 -10.43 -6.83
C ASN A 20 2.44 -9.36 -6.01
N VAL A 21 1.98 -8.28 -6.66
CA VAL A 21 0.97 -7.38 -6.09
C VAL A 21 -0.42 -7.99 -6.24
N ARG A 22 -1.19 -7.97 -5.15
CA ARG A 22 -2.60 -8.38 -5.11
C ARG A 22 -3.39 -7.31 -4.37
N TYR A 23 -4.67 -7.16 -4.68
CA TYR A 23 -5.54 -6.26 -3.93
C TYR A 23 -6.78 -6.99 -3.40
N ARG A 24 -7.41 -6.43 -2.37
CA ARG A 24 -8.67 -6.92 -1.82
C ARG A 24 -9.57 -5.73 -1.51
N ALA A 25 -10.75 -5.69 -2.11
CA ALA A 25 -11.77 -4.72 -1.75
C ALA A 25 -12.43 -5.09 -0.41
N MET A 26 -12.57 -4.12 0.49
CA MET A 26 -13.38 -4.21 1.71
C MET A 26 -14.13 -2.89 1.91
N MET A 27 -15.46 -2.95 2.04
CA MET A 27 -16.31 -1.82 2.46
C MET A 27 -16.13 -0.50 1.68
N GLY A 28 -15.66 -0.54 0.43
CA GLY A 28 -15.44 0.65 -0.41
C GLY A 28 -14.00 1.14 -0.44
N GLU A 29 -13.10 0.48 0.29
CA GLU A 29 -11.65 0.70 0.28
C GLU A 29 -10.94 -0.50 -0.35
N TYR A 30 -9.67 -0.31 -0.72
CA TYR A 30 -8.87 -1.36 -1.34
C TYR A 30 -7.60 -1.62 -0.56
N ILE A 31 -7.40 -2.84 -0.08
CA ILE A 31 -6.17 -3.23 0.62
C ILE A 31 -5.21 -3.83 -0.40
N LEU A 32 -3.96 -3.35 -0.42
CA LEU A 32 -2.91 -3.88 -1.26
C LEU A 32 -2.02 -4.85 -0.49
N TYR A 33 -1.65 -5.93 -1.18
CA TYR A 33 -0.79 -6.99 -0.71
C TYR A 33 0.40 -7.10 -1.66
N TYR A 34 1.59 -7.20 -1.09
CA TYR A 34 2.81 -7.49 -1.83
C TYR A 34 3.42 -8.78 -1.28
N ARG A 35 3.62 -9.78 -2.14
CA ARG A 35 4.18 -11.09 -1.75
C ARG A 35 3.50 -11.67 -0.50
N GLU A 36 2.17 -11.64 -0.52
CA GLU A 36 1.29 -12.15 0.56
C GLU A 36 1.36 -11.37 1.90
N LYS A 37 2.06 -10.23 1.94
CA LYS A 37 2.07 -9.30 3.08
C LYS A 37 1.22 -8.07 2.78
N VAL A 38 0.59 -7.49 3.81
CA VAL A 38 -0.16 -6.23 3.66
C VAL A 38 0.83 -5.06 3.66
N ILE A 39 1.01 -4.45 2.49
CA ILE A 39 1.88 -3.28 2.30
C ILE A 39 1.13 -1.99 2.65
N GLY A 40 -0.15 -1.92 2.31
CA GLY A 40 -0.93 -0.69 2.37
C GLY A 40 -2.33 -0.86 1.79
N GLY A 41 -2.90 0.23 1.31
CA GLY A 41 -4.20 0.26 0.67
C GLY A 41 -4.53 1.64 0.11
N ILE A 42 -5.67 1.70 -0.57
CA ILE A 42 -6.26 2.91 -1.12
C ILE A 42 -7.47 3.27 -0.28
N TYR A 43 -7.43 4.46 0.29
CA TYR A 43 -8.44 4.99 1.19
C TYR A 43 -8.78 6.40 0.75
N ASP A 44 -10.05 6.68 0.46
CA ASP A 44 -10.48 8.02 0.03
C ASP A 44 -9.68 8.51 -1.20
N ASP A 45 -9.47 7.63 -2.19
CA ASP A 45 -8.65 7.89 -3.39
C ASP A 45 -7.19 8.30 -3.11
N ARG A 46 -6.66 7.91 -1.95
CA ARG A 46 -5.26 8.13 -1.56
C ARG A 46 -4.55 6.81 -1.36
N PHE A 47 -3.36 6.68 -1.91
CA PHE A 47 -2.54 5.51 -1.71
C PHE A 47 -1.72 5.63 -0.41
N LEU A 48 -2.07 4.81 0.57
CA LEU A 48 -1.46 4.79 1.89
C LEU A 48 -0.69 3.49 2.11
N VAL A 49 0.55 3.58 2.58
CA VAL A 49 1.39 2.41 2.91
C VAL A 49 1.78 2.42 4.38
N LYS A 50 2.13 1.27 4.94
CA LYS A 50 2.57 1.21 6.33
C LYS A 50 3.81 2.08 6.56
N ALA A 51 3.81 2.82 7.67
CA ALA A 51 4.92 3.67 8.08
C ALA A 51 6.09 2.86 8.70
N VAL A 52 6.70 1.98 7.90
CA VAL A 52 7.91 1.21 8.28
C VAL A 52 9.18 2.05 8.09
N LYS A 53 10.31 1.62 8.64
CA LYS A 53 11.54 2.42 8.65
C LYS A 53 12.01 2.72 7.22
N SER A 54 12.06 1.71 6.36
CA SER A 54 12.44 1.85 4.96
C SER A 54 11.52 2.81 4.19
N ALA A 55 10.22 2.80 4.47
CA ALA A 55 9.29 3.75 3.85
C ALA A 55 9.54 5.19 4.31
N LYS A 56 9.82 5.39 5.61
CA LYS A 56 10.17 6.70 6.16
C LYS A 56 11.54 7.20 5.65
N GLU A 57 12.48 6.30 5.39
CA GLU A 57 13.79 6.64 4.82
C GLU A 57 13.68 7.01 3.33
N LEU A 58 12.83 6.30 2.58
CA LEU A 58 12.56 6.61 1.16
C LEU A 58 11.67 7.84 0.98
N MET A 59 10.77 8.10 1.92
CA MET A 59 9.85 9.25 1.91
C MET A 59 9.92 10.00 3.25
N PRO A 60 11.03 10.71 3.54
CA PRO A 60 11.15 11.46 4.79
C PRO A 60 10.14 12.61 4.89
N ASN A 61 9.65 13.09 3.74
CA ASN A 61 8.64 14.15 3.64
C ASN A 61 7.21 13.61 3.42
N ALA A 62 6.99 12.29 3.45
CA ALA A 62 5.63 11.76 3.29
C ALA A 62 4.73 12.19 4.45
N LEU A 63 3.48 12.52 4.10
CA LEU A 63 2.47 12.86 5.08
C LEU A 63 2.04 11.60 5.84
N HIS A 64 1.98 11.70 7.16
CA HIS A 64 1.45 10.65 8.00
C HIS A 64 -0.06 10.83 8.12
N GLU A 65 -0.80 9.89 7.56
CA GLU A 65 -2.26 9.92 7.52
C GLU A 65 -2.84 8.68 8.19
N ILE A 66 -4.01 8.85 8.80
CA ILE A 66 -4.80 7.74 9.32
C ILE A 66 -5.93 7.45 8.32
N PRO A 67 -6.10 6.21 7.84
CA PRO A 67 -7.15 5.88 6.88
C PRO A 67 -8.56 6.08 7.44
N TYR A 68 -8.73 5.86 8.75
CA TYR A 68 -9.97 6.13 9.49
C TYR A 68 -9.64 6.35 10.98
N GLU A 69 -10.61 6.90 11.73
CA GLU A 69 -10.45 7.16 13.15
C GLU A 69 -10.16 5.87 13.94
N GLY A 70 -9.06 5.85 14.69
CA GLY A 70 -8.59 4.67 15.43
C GLY A 70 -7.70 3.70 14.64
N ALA A 71 -7.44 3.96 13.35
CA ALA A 71 -6.44 3.24 12.59
C ALA A 71 -5.00 3.66 12.98
N LYS A 72 -4.02 2.84 12.57
CA LYS A 72 -2.61 3.23 12.68
C LYS A 72 -2.24 4.24 11.59
N GLU A 73 -1.33 5.13 11.94
CA GLU A 73 -0.66 6.01 10.99
C GLU A 73 -0.03 5.23 9.82
N MET A 74 -0.26 5.73 8.63
CA MET A 74 0.26 5.27 7.36
C MET A 74 0.92 6.45 6.64
N LEU A 75 1.82 6.16 5.71
CA LEU A 75 2.45 7.16 4.88
C LEU A 75 1.64 7.32 3.59
N LEU A 76 1.29 8.56 3.28
CA LEU A 76 0.75 8.93 1.99
C LEU A 76 1.85 8.85 0.93
N VAL A 77 1.61 8.05 -0.10
CA VAL A 77 2.47 7.97 -1.27
C VAL A 77 1.92 8.95 -2.29
N ASP A 78 2.64 10.05 -2.49
CA ASP A 78 2.31 11.06 -3.51
C ASP A 78 2.88 10.67 -4.89
N ASP A 79 4.08 10.07 -4.89
CA ASP A 79 4.84 9.68 -6.10
C ASP A 79 4.35 8.35 -6.70
N VAL A 80 3.03 8.18 -6.82
CA VAL A 80 2.42 6.92 -7.31
C VAL A 80 2.64 6.71 -8.82
N GLU A 81 2.95 7.79 -9.55
CA GLU A 81 3.23 7.75 -11.00
C GLU A 81 4.62 7.15 -11.31
N ASN A 82 5.49 7.07 -10.30
CA ASN A 82 6.87 6.63 -10.45
C ASN A 82 7.00 5.14 -10.12
N LYS A 83 6.96 4.31 -11.17
CA LYS A 83 6.97 2.85 -11.06
C LYS A 83 8.26 2.30 -10.45
N GLU A 84 9.42 2.89 -10.81
CA GLU A 84 10.71 2.51 -10.24
C GLU A 84 10.77 2.81 -8.74
N PHE A 85 10.26 3.98 -8.34
CA PHE A 85 10.15 4.35 -6.94
C PHE A 85 9.23 3.41 -6.17
N LEU A 86 8.03 3.13 -6.69
CA LEU A 86 7.07 2.20 -6.07
C LEU A 86 7.66 0.80 -5.89
N LYS A 87 8.38 0.30 -6.90
CA LYS A 87 9.06 -0.99 -6.82
C LYS A 87 10.09 -0.98 -5.70
N ASN A 88 10.98 -0.01 -5.67
CA ASN A 88 12.01 0.10 -4.65
C ASN A 88 11.39 0.25 -3.25
N LEU A 89 10.32 1.04 -3.12
CA LEU A 89 9.56 1.18 -1.88
C LEU A 89 9.00 -0.17 -1.42
N PHE A 90 8.32 -0.90 -2.29
CA PHE A 90 7.72 -2.19 -1.94
C PHE A 90 8.79 -3.23 -1.56
N GLU A 91 9.90 -3.28 -2.30
CA GLU A 91 11.01 -4.19 -2.02
C GLU A 91 11.68 -3.87 -0.67
N ALA A 92 11.96 -2.59 -0.39
CA ALA A 92 12.57 -2.17 0.86
C ALA A 92 11.64 -2.42 2.06
N MET A 93 10.35 -2.09 1.93
CA MET A 93 9.36 -2.33 2.98
C MET A 93 9.15 -3.83 3.24
N TYR A 94 9.23 -4.68 2.23
CA TYR A 94 8.83 -6.09 2.31
C TYR A 94 9.52 -6.86 3.43
N ASP A 95 10.81 -6.59 3.70
CA ASP A 95 11.54 -7.26 4.76
C ASP A 95 10.96 -6.92 6.15
N GLU A 96 10.60 -5.65 6.36
CA GLU A 96 10.05 -5.13 7.61
C GLU A 96 8.57 -5.45 7.83
N LEU A 97 7.84 -5.77 6.76
CA LEU A 97 6.42 -6.06 6.86
C LEU A 97 6.17 -7.38 7.61
N PRO A 98 5.17 -7.41 8.51
CA PRO A 98 4.77 -8.64 9.15
C PRO A 98 4.22 -9.61 8.10
N VAL A 99 4.71 -10.86 8.12
CA VAL A 99 4.17 -11.92 7.29
C VAL A 99 2.71 -12.11 7.68
N LEU A 100 1.78 -11.98 6.72
CA LEU A 100 0.41 -12.38 6.96
C LEU A 100 0.44 -13.88 7.22
N LYS A 101 0.21 -14.32 8.46
CA LYS A 101 0.14 -15.75 8.76
C LYS A 101 -0.93 -16.34 7.86
N LYS A 102 -0.53 -17.14 6.87
CA LYS A 102 -1.46 -17.91 6.05
C LYS A 102 -2.30 -18.74 7.02
N LYS A 103 -3.56 -18.34 7.23
CA LYS A 103 -4.53 -19.26 7.84
C LYS A 103 -4.61 -20.43 6.87
N LYS A 104 -4.18 -21.61 7.33
CA LYS A 104 -4.37 -22.87 6.59
C LYS A 104 -5.84 -22.91 6.16
N LYS A 105 -6.07 -22.93 4.84
CA LYS A 105 -7.38 -23.26 4.28
C LYS A 105 -7.49 -24.77 4.48
N GLN A 106 -8.34 -25.18 5.42
CA GLN A 106 -8.76 -26.57 5.57
C GLN A 106 -9.87 -26.85 4.56
#